data_AF-F9S5Y9-F1
#
_entry.id   AF-F9S5Y9-F1
#
_cell.length_a   1.000
_cell.length_b   1.000
_cell.length_c   1.000
_cell.angle_alpha   90.00
_cell.angle_beta   90.00
_cell.angle_gamma   90.00
#
_symmetry.space_group_name_H-M   'P 1'
#
loop_
_entity.id
_entity.type
_entity.pdbx_description
1 polymer ?
#
loop_
_entity_poly.entity_id
_entity_poly.type
_entity_poly.pdbx_seq_one_letter_code
_entity_poly.pdbx_strand_id
1 'polypeptide(L)'
;MFTRIKQVIDWFNDEPEKKALPQATLKNKTPAGFCAPWSAEQLKQDDLIKDKLRVLKRSGLALPYEVWGEFVVDTVIRFATCCQDLPASEFYHHATPRGLLLHSLDVAIYAMRIRRNYILPPNTAPEDVIHKEIVWVYGVFLCALLHDVGKVLDMEIELFVGEGK
;
A
#
# COMPACT_ATOMS: atom_id res chain seq x y z
N MET A 1 17.58 17.59 24.33
CA MET A 1 16.16 17.23 24.07
C MET A 1 15.71 17.63 22.66
N PHE A 2 16.06 18.83 22.18
CA PHE A 2 15.71 19.32 20.83
C PHE A 2 16.34 18.55 19.66
N THR A 3 17.50 17.92 19.85
CA THR A 3 18.19 17.14 18.80
C THR A 3 17.39 15.93 18.34
N ARG A 4 16.59 15.32 19.24
CA ARG A 4 15.80 14.12 18.95
C ARG A 4 14.50 14.44 18.21
N ILE A 5 13.92 15.62 18.47
CA ILE A 5 12.75 16.14 17.74
C ILE A 5 13.18 16.57 16.33
N LYS A 6 14.34 17.20 16.20
CA LYS A 6 14.90 17.55 14.90
C LYS A 6 15.18 16.30 14.05
N GLN A 7 15.74 15.24 14.62
CA GLN A 7 15.90 13.94 13.92
C GLN A 7 14.58 13.29 13.48
N VAL A 8 13.48 13.48 14.22
CA VAL A 8 12.16 12.95 13.83
C VAL A 8 11.55 13.79 12.71
N ILE A 9 11.71 15.11 12.77
CA ILE A 9 11.26 16.04 11.73
C ILE A 9 12.10 15.88 10.47
N ASP A 10 13.41 15.72 10.60
CA ASP A 10 14.35 15.45 9.51
C ASP A 10 14.05 14.05 8.92
N TRP A 11 13.73 13.03 9.72
CA TRP A 11 13.24 11.73 9.20
C TRP A 11 11.89 11.84 8.48
N PHE A 12 11.01 12.74 8.92
CA PHE A 12 9.71 13.00 8.30
C PHE A 12 9.84 13.81 6.99
N ASN A 13 10.89 14.65 6.90
CA ASN A 13 11.18 15.58 5.79
C ASN A 13 12.34 15.10 4.89
N ASP A 14 13.02 14.00 5.25
CA ASP A 14 14.06 13.39 4.43
C ASP A 14 13.34 12.82 3.22
N GLU A 15 13.39 13.55 2.11
CA GLU A 15 13.21 12.93 0.81
C GLU A 15 14.25 11.82 0.74
N PRO A 16 13.85 10.54 0.63
CA PRO A 16 14.83 9.53 0.28
C PRO A 16 15.44 10.04 -1.03
N GLU A 17 16.78 10.14 -1.08
CA GLU A 17 17.49 10.27 -2.36
C GLU A 17 16.71 9.42 -3.37
N LYS A 18 16.33 10.00 -4.51
CA LYS A 18 15.68 9.30 -5.64
C LYS A 18 16.59 8.16 -6.10
N LYS A 19 16.68 7.11 -5.31
CA LYS A 19 17.25 5.84 -5.69
C LYS A 19 16.16 5.28 -6.56
N ALA A 20 16.37 5.43 -7.86
CA ALA A 20 15.55 4.76 -8.85
C ALA A 20 15.40 3.32 -8.37
N LEU A 21 14.16 2.95 -8.02
CA LEU A 21 13.83 1.56 -7.78
C LEU A 21 14.32 0.79 -9.01
N PRO A 22 14.89 -0.41 -8.85
CA PRO A 22 15.27 -1.22 -9.99
C PRO A 22 14.01 -1.37 -10.85
N GLN A 23 13.98 -0.67 -11.98
CA GLN A 23 12.97 -0.93 -12.98
C GLN A 23 13.18 -2.39 -13.35
N ALA A 24 12.27 -3.26 -12.93
CA ALA A 24 12.22 -4.59 -13.48
C ALA A 24 12.01 -4.38 -14.97
N THR A 25 13.10 -4.46 -15.71
CA THR A 25 13.14 -4.25 -17.13
C THR A 25 12.31 -5.39 -17.70
N LEU A 26 11.06 -5.09 -18.04
CA LEU A 26 10.35 -5.80 -19.09
C LEU A 26 11.16 -5.55 -20.37
N LYS A 27 12.23 -6.32 -20.51
CA LYS A 27 13.14 -6.26 -21.64
C LYS A 27 12.32 -6.57 -22.89
N ASN A 28 12.13 -5.53 -23.71
CA ASN A 28 12.07 -5.54 -25.19
C ASN A 28 10.75 -5.21 -25.89
N LYS A 29 9.71 -4.63 -25.27
CA LYS A 29 8.52 -4.16 -26.02
C LYS A 29 7.91 -2.81 -25.62
N THR A 30 8.37 -2.16 -24.56
CA THR A 30 7.80 -0.86 -24.14
C THR A 30 8.42 0.27 -24.96
N PRO A 31 7.63 1.09 -25.67
CA PRO A 31 8.14 2.26 -26.37
C PRO A 31 8.78 3.27 -25.41
N ALA A 32 9.70 4.10 -25.94
CA ALA A 32 10.33 5.15 -25.15
C ALA A 32 9.27 6.13 -24.61
N GLY A 33 9.36 6.47 -23.33
CA GLY A 33 8.40 7.36 -22.65
C GLY A 33 7.17 6.66 -22.06
N PHE A 34 6.98 5.36 -22.31
CA PHE A 34 5.88 4.59 -21.75
C PHE A 34 6.36 3.64 -20.65
N CYS A 35 5.46 3.28 -19.74
CA CYS A 35 5.63 2.20 -18.79
C CYS A 35 4.73 1.01 -19.19
N ALA A 36 5.21 -0.21 -18.95
CA ALA A 36 4.37 -1.40 -19.13
C ALA A 36 3.62 -1.68 -17.82
N PRO A 37 2.33 -2.03 -17.89
CA PRO A 37 1.58 -2.42 -16.69
C PRO A 37 2.15 -3.72 -16.12
N TRP A 38 2.15 -3.81 -14.80
CA TRP A 38 2.59 -4.99 -14.07
C TRP A 38 1.45 -6.00 -13.96
N SER A 39 1.76 -7.28 -14.22
CA SER A 39 0.83 -8.38 -13.96
C SER A 39 0.70 -8.66 -12.47
N ALA A 40 -0.41 -9.29 -12.06
CA ALA A 40 -0.63 -9.69 -10.68
C ALA A 40 0.47 -10.64 -10.17
N GLU A 41 1.00 -11.52 -11.03
CA GLU A 41 2.09 -12.43 -10.71
C GLU A 41 3.40 -11.68 -10.47
N GLN A 42 3.69 -10.66 -11.29
CA GLN A 42 4.86 -9.80 -11.10
C GLN A 42 4.76 -9.02 -9.79
N LEU A 43 3.59 -8.45 -9.50
CA LEU A 43 3.33 -7.74 -8.23
C LEU A 43 3.43 -8.68 -7.02
N LYS A 44 2.99 -9.94 -7.15
CA LYS A 44 3.17 -10.96 -6.11
C LYS A 44 4.65 -11.26 -5.83
N GLN A 45 5.52 -11.10 -6.83
CA GLN A 45 6.95 -11.32 -6.69
C GLN A 45 7.74 -10.10 -6.26
N ASP A 46 7.15 -8.90 -6.28
CA ASP A 46 7.77 -7.64 -5.90
C ASP A 46 8.22 -7.64 -4.43
N ASP A 47 9.51 -7.38 -4.20
CA ASP A 47 10.13 -7.45 -2.87
C ASP A 47 9.61 -6.37 -1.92
N LEU A 48 9.26 -5.20 -2.45
CA LEU A 48 8.74 -4.09 -1.66
C LEU A 48 7.32 -4.42 -1.14
N ILE A 49 6.48 -5.00 -1.99
CA ILE A 49 5.16 -5.50 -1.58
C ILE A 49 5.31 -6.61 -0.54
N LYS A 50 6.22 -7.57 -0.76
CA LYS A 50 6.51 -8.64 0.20
C LYS A 50 6.99 -8.09 1.56
N ASP A 51 7.83 -7.06 1.56
CA ASP A 51 8.31 -6.39 2.77
C ASP A 51 7.15 -5.74 3.53
N LYS A 52 6.30 -4.96 2.84
CA LYS A 52 5.12 -4.34 3.47
C LYS A 52 4.16 -5.38 4.02
N LEU A 53 3.90 -6.48 3.31
CA LEU A 53 3.07 -7.60 3.79
C LEU A 53 3.66 -8.24 5.05
N ARG A 54 4.99 -8.41 5.12
CA ARG A 54 5.68 -8.91 6.33
C ARG A 54 5.51 -7.97 7.52
N VAL A 55 5.60 -6.65 7.30
CA VAL A 55 5.37 -5.65 8.35
C VAL A 55 3.91 -5.64 8.79
N LEU A 56 2.97 -5.67 7.84
CA LEU A 56 1.53 -5.68 8.11
C LEU A 56 1.11 -6.88 8.97
N LYS A 57 1.67 -8.07 8.67
CA LYS A 57 1.45 -9.30 9.46
C LYS A 57 1.82 -9.13 10.93
N ARG A 58 2.80 -8.29 11.24
CA ARG A 58 3.29 -8.00 12.61
C ARG A 58 2.64 -6.76 13.24
N SER A 59 1.77 -6.06 12.52
CA SER A 59 1.24 -4.76 12.93
C SER A 59 -0.13 -4.80 13.61
N GLY A 60 -0.73 -5.99 13.76
CA GLY A 60 -1.98 -6.18 14.50
C GLY A 60 -3.19 -6.57 13.64
N LEU A 61 -3.03 -6.77 12.33
CA LEU A 61 -4.09 -7.26 11.45
C LEU A 61 -4.56 -8.67 11.85
N ALA A 62 -3.68 -9.54 12.36
CA ALA A 62 -3.98 -10.74 13.13
C ALA A 62 -5.10 -11.69 12.61
N LEU A 63 -5.37 -11.72 11.30
CA LEU A 63 -6.25 -12.73 10.71
C LEU A 63 -5.65 -14.15 10.87
N PRO A 64 -6.49 -15.21 10.97
CA PRO A 64 -6.05 -16.59 10.92
C PRO A 64 -5.19 -16.86 9.68
N TYR A 65 -4.26 -17.81 9.83
CA TYR A 65 -3.27 -18.10 8.78
C TYR A 65 -3.94 -18.58 7.49
N GLU A 66 -5.01 -19.37 7.64
CA GLU A 66 -5.78 -20.01 6.57
C GLU A 66 -6.41 -18.98 5.62
N VAL A 67 -6.80 -17.82 6.15
CA VAL A 67 -7.49 -16.76 5.39
C VAL A 67 -6.55 -15.62 4.99
N TRP A 68 -5.30 -15.60 5.49
CA TRP A 68 -4.34 -14.52 5.23
C TRP A 68 -4.05 -14.32 3.73
N GLY A 69 -3.90 -15.43 2.98
CA GLY A 69 -3.62 -15.38 1.55
C GLY A 69 -4.74 -14.68 0.78
N GLU A 70 -5.97 -15.12 1.00
CA GLU A 70 -7.15 -14.61 0.30
C GLU A 70 -7.51 -13.18 0.73
N PHE A 71 -7.58 -12.92 2.04
CA PHE A 71 -8.10 -11.64 2.53
C PHE A 71 -7.05 -10.54 2.59
N VAL A 72 -5.77 -10.88 2.79
CA VAL A 72 -4.72 -9.85 2.92
C VAL A 72 -3.86 -9.78 1.68
N VAL A 73 -3.27 -10.90 1.26
CA VAL A 73 -2.33 -10.89 0.13
C VAL A 73 -3.07 -10.53 -1.16
N ASP A 74 -4.16 -11.24 -1.50
CA ASP A 74 -4.87 -10.96 -2.74
C ASP A 74 -5.51 -9.56 -2.74
N THR A 75 -5.99 -9.06 -1.60
CA THR A 75 -6.48 -7.66 -1.48
C THR A 75 -5.38 -6.65 -1.81
N VAL A 76 -4.18 -6.80 -1.23
CA VAL A 76 -3.05 -5.91 -1.50
C VAL A 76 -2.62 -5.99 -2.97
N ILE A 77 -2.63 -7.18 -3.56
CA ILE A 77 -2.25 -7.36 -4.97
C ILE A 77 -3.30 -6.76 -5.92
N ARG A 78 -4.59 -6.90 -5.62
CA ARG A 78 -5.66 -6.25 -6.39
C ARG A 78 -5.55 -4.73 -6.32
N PHE A 79 -5.30 -4.21 -5.12
CA PHE A 79 -5.08 -2.77 -4.92
C PHE A 79 -3.82 -2.29 -5.68
N ALA A 80 -2.70 -3.02 -5.59
CA ALA A 80 -1.49 -2.73 -6.36
C ALA A 80 -1.71 -2.79 -7.87
N THR A 81 -2.55 -3.70 -8.35
CA THR A 81 -2.92 -3.79 -9.78
C THR A 81 -3.73 -2.57 -10.23
N CYS A 82 -4.52 -1.97 -9.34
CA CYS A 82 -5.24 -0.74 -9.61
C CYS A 82 -4.30 0.48 -9.59
N CYS A 83 -3.38 0.55 -8.63
CA CYS A 83 -2.46 1.68 -8.49
C CYS A 83 -1.30 1.67 -9.50
N GLN A 84 -0.83 0.50 -9.95
CA GLN A 84 0.34 0.38 -10.82
C GLN A 84 1.51 1.25 -10.32
N ASP A 85 2.12 2.04 -11.21
CA ASP A 85 3.21 2.96 -10.90
C ASP A 85 2.71 4.38 -10.52
N LEU A 86 1.41 4.59 -10.28
CA LEU A 86 0.86 5.92 -9.99
C LEU A 86 1.48 6.53 -8.71
N PRO A 87 1.92 7.79 -8.75
CA PRO A 87 2.38 8.51 -7.57
C PRO A 87 1.20 8.84 -6.64
N ALA A 88 1.48 9.09 -5.35
CA ALA A 88 0.43 9.54 -4.41
C ALA A 88 0.23 11.07 -4.43
N SER A 89 1.16 11.82 -5.04
CA SER A 89 1.21 13.28 -5.06
C SER A 89 2.20 13.78 -6.12
N GLU A 90 2.09 15.05 -6.53
CA GLU A 90 2.97 15.67 -7.53
C GLU A 90 4.36 16.09 -6.97
N PHE A 91 4.44 16.51 -5.70
CA PHE A 91 5.64 17.17 -5.14
C PHE A 91 6.10 16.70 -3.74
N TYR A 92 5.60 15.58 -3.20
CA TYR A 92 5.90 15.13 -1.81
C TYR A 92 6.52 13.72 -1.73
N HIS A 93 6.74 13.22 -0.50
CA HIS A 93 7.41 11.94 -0.14
C HIS A 93 6.89 10.65 -0.81
N HIS A 94 5.85 10.74 -1.65
CA HIS A 94 5.33 9.63 -2.44
C HIS A 94 5.05 10.03 -3.91
N ALA A 95 5.82 10.99 -4.45
CA ALA A 95 5.80 11.35 -5.88
C ALA A 95 6.58 10.37 -6.77
N THR A 96 7.07 9.27 -6.20
CA THR A 96 7.83 8.22 -6.90
C THR A 96 6.90 7.17 -7.52
N PRO A 97 7.40 6.36 -8.47
CA PRO A 97 6.66 5.21 -8.98
C PRO A 97 6.13 4.33 -7.86
N ARG A 98 4.86 3.90 -7.97
CA ARG A 98 4.10 3.16 -6.96
C ARG A 98 3.83 3.93 -5.66
N GLY A 99 4.01 5.24 -5.67
CA GLY A 99 3.85 6.08 -4.49
C GLY A 99 2.48 5.90 -3.82
N LEU A 100 1.40 5.81 -4.61
CA LEU A 100 0.05 5.62 -4.08
C LEU A 100 -0.11 4.31 -3.30
N LEU A 101 0.42 3.21 -3.85
CA LEU A 101 0.41 1.91 -3.20
C LEU A 101 1.16 1.93 -1.86
N LEU A 102 2.36 2.53 -1.87
CA LEU A 102 3.23 2.54 -0.68
C LEU A 102 2.65 3.40 0.43
N HIS A 103 2.16 4.59 0.08
CA HIS A 103 1.46 5.49 1.00
C HIS A 103 0.28 4.77 1.66
N SER A 104 -0.61 4.16 0.88
CA SER A 104 -1.76 3.42 1.41
C SER A 104 -1.38 2.24 2.30
N LEU A 105 -0.32 1.49 1.96
CA LEU A 105 0.17 0.39 2.80
C LEU A 105 0.78 0.89 4.11
N ASP A 106 1.50 2.02 4.10
CA ASP A 106 2.03 2.65 5.30
C ASP A 106 0.90 3.14 6.21
N VAL A 107 -0.08 3.84 5.66
CA VAL A 107 -1.28 4.26 6.39
C VAL A 107 -2.00 3.05 7.00
N ALA A 108 -2.17 1.96 6.25
CA ALA A 108 -2.77 0.73 6.77
C ALA A 108 -1.96 0.12 7.92
N ILE A 109 -0.63 0.06 7.81
CA ILE A 109 0.27 -0.44 8.87
C ILE A 109 0.13 0.42 10.14
N TYR A 110 0.13 1.75 10.02
CA TYR A 110 -0.03 2.65 11.16
C TYR A 110 -1.42 2.54 11.78
N ALA A 111 -2.47 2.48 10.98
CA ALA A 111 -3.84 2.28 11.44
C ALA A 111 -3.98 0.99 12.25
N MET A 112 -3.37 -0.11 11.80
CA MET A 112 -3.34 -1.37 12.54
C MET A 112 -2.64 -1.24 13.89
N ARG A 113 -1.52 -0.53 13.96
CA ARG A 113 -0.80 -0.30 15.23
C ARG A 113 -1.63 0.52 16.21
N ILE A 114 -2.29 1.58 15.74
CA ILE A 114 -3.15 2.45 16.56
C ILE A 114 -4.38 1.67 17.04
N ARG A 115 -5.02 0.90 16.16
CA ARG A 115 -6.22 0.09 16.47
C ARG A 115 -6.03 -0.82 17.66
N ARG A 116 -4.82 -1.33 17.92
CA ARG A 116 -4.54 -2.22 19.08
C ARG A 116 -4.87 -1.59 20.43
N ASN A 117 -4.98 -0.26 20.50
CA ASN A 117 -5.35 0.47 21.71
C ASN A 117 -6.87 0.66 21.86
N TYR A 118 -7.69 0.09 20.97
CA TYR A 118 -9.14 0.27 20.95
C TYR A 118 -9.87 -1.08 20.94
N ILE A 119 -10.98 -1.13 21.68
CA ILE A 119 -11.99 -2.19 21.56
C ILE A 119 -12.97 -1.75 20.48
N LEU A 120 -13.14 -2.59 19.45
CA LEU A 120 -14.02 -2.31 18.33
C LEU A 120 -15.09 -3.41 18.19
N PRO A 121 -16.38 -3.06 18.07
CA PRO A 121 -16.92 -1.69 18.11
C PRO A 121 -16.92 -1.11 19.53
N PRO A 122 -16.90 0.22 19.70
CA PRO A 122 -17.00 0.85 21.02
C PRO A 122 -18.32 0.50 21.70
N ASN A 123 -18.34 0.49 23.04
CA ASN A 123 -19.54 0.26 23.86
C ASN A 123 -20.28 -1.06 23.58
N THR A 124 -19.56 -2.08 23.09
CA THR A 124 -20.11 -3.39 22.77
C THR A 124 -19.84 -4.37 23.92
N ALA A 125 -20.79 -5.26 24.19
CA ALA A 125 -20.63 -6.29 25.22
C ALA A 125 -19.38 -7.15 24.93
N PRO A 126 -18.59 -7.55 25.94
CA PRO A 126 -17.35 -8.31 25.74
C PRO A 126 -17.52 -9.57 24.90
N GLU A 127 -18.65 -10.27 25.08
CA GLU A 127 -18.98 -11.48 24.34
C GLU A 127 -19.12 -11.18 22.84
N ASP A 128 -19.82 -10.11 22.48
CA ASP A 128 -20.01 -9.70 21.09
C ASP A 128 -18.72 -9.19 20.45
N VAL A 129 -17.86 -8.52 21.23
CA VAL A 129 -16.54 -8.09 20.76
C VAL A 129 -15.73 -9.29 20.31
N ILE A 130 -15.66 -10.36 21.10
CA ILE A 130 -14.89 -11.57 20.76
C ILE A 130 -15.38 -12.19 19.44
N HIS A 131 -16.70 -12.25 19.24
CA HIS A 131 -17.28 -12.86 18.03
C HIS A 131 -17.07 -12.01 16.76
N LYS A 132 -16.95 -10.69 16.89
CA LYS A 132 -16.89 -9.76 15.75
C LYS A 132 -15.52 -9.11 15.56
N GLU A 133 -14.57 -9.34 16.47
CA GLU A 133 -13.31 -8.62 16.51
C GLU A 133 -12.62 -8.62 15.14
N ILE A 134 -12.49 -9.80 14.53
CA ILE A 134 -11.80 -9.99 13.26
C ILE A 134 -12.40 -9.15 12.12
N VAL A 135 -13.73 -9.02 12.08
CA VAL A 135 -14.43 -8.22 11.07
C VAL A 135 -14.11 -6.74 11.24
N TRP A 136 -14.02 -6.26 12.48
CA TRP A 136 -13.63 -4.88 12.76
C TRP A 136 -12.14 -4.62 12.49
N VAL A 137 -11.25 -5.56 12.81
CA VAL A 137 -9.83 -5.44 12.43
C VAL A 137 -9.71 -5.30 10.92
N TYR A 138 -10.36 -6.20 10.18
CA TYR A 138 -10.30 -6.22 8.73
C TYR A 138 -10.95 -4.97 8.11
N GLY A 139 -12.06 -4.50 8.68
CA GLY A 139 -12.70 -3.25 8.28
C GLY A 139 -11.77 -2.03 8.40
N VAL A 140 -11.05 -1.89 9.52
CA VAL A 140 -10.07 -0.80 9.69
C VAL A 140 -8.94 -0.93 8.66
N PHE A 141 -8.46 -2.14 8.38
CA PHE A 141 -7.45 -2.37 7.36
C PHE A 141 -7.93 -1.93 5.97
N LEU A 142 -9.14 -2.31 5.56
CA LEU A 142 -9.71 -1.92 4.27
C LEU A 142 -9.91 -0.41 4.18
N CYS A 143 -10.47 0.22 5.21
CA CYS A 143 -10.66 1.68 5.25
C CYS A 143 -9.33 2.41 5.10
N ALA A 144 -8.28 1.95 5.79
CA ALA A 144 -6.98 2.59 5.73
C ALA A 144 -6.26 2.35 4.40
N LEU A 145 -6.34 1.14 3.84
CA LEU A 145 -5.75 0.83 2.53
C LEU A 145 -6.40 1.65 1.41
N LEU A 146 -7.73 1.78 1.45
CA LEU A 146 -8.52 2.41 0.39
C LEU A 146 -8.79 3.91 0.62
N HIS A 147 -8.26 4.53 1.68
CA HIS A 147 -8.59 5.91 2.04
C HIS A 147 -8.38 6.92 0.90
N ASP A 148 -7.31 6.74 0.12
CA ASP A 148 -6.91 7.59 -1.01
C ASP A 148 -7.08 6.88 -2.37
N VAL A 149 -7.83 5.78 -2.45
CA VAL A 149 -7.98 5.01 -3.71
C VAL A 149 -8.54 5.87 -4.85
N GLY A 150 -9.32 6.90 -4.54
CA GLY A 150 -9.87 7.83 -5.53
C GLY A 150 -8.82 8.54 -6.39
N LYS A 151 -7.57 8.66 -5.90
CA LYS A 151 -6.46 9.30 -6.64
C LYS A 151 -6.12 8.62 -7.97
N VAL A 152 -6.53 7.36 -8.17
CA VAL A 152 -6.38 6.70 -9.49
C VAL A 152 -7.19 7.40 -10.59
N LEU A 153 -8.16 8.24 -10.21
CA LEU A 153 -9.00 9.03 -11.12
C LEU A 153 -8.45 10.45 -11.33
N ASP A 154 -7.41 10.85 -10.61
CA ASP A 154 -6.81 12.19 -10.73
C ASP A 154 -5.87 12.30 -11.94
N MET A 155 -5.60 11.19 -12.63
CA MET A 155 -4.64 11.11 -13.73
C MET A 155 -5.30 10.61 -15.01
N GLU A 156 -4.94 11.21 -16.13
CA GLU A 156 -5.25 10.67 -17.46
C GLU A 156 -4.20 9.63 -17.85
N ILE A 157 -4.66 8.41 -18.13
CA ILE A 157 -3.80 7.29 -18.55
C ILE A 157 -4.04 7.02 -20.02
N GLU A 158 -3.03 7.31 -20.85
CA GLU A 158 -3.06 7.03 -22.28
C GLU A 158 -2.45 5.66 -22.60
N LEU A 159 -3.20 4.83 -23.32
CA LEU A 159 -2.70 3.54 -23.79
C LEU A 159 -1.93 3.73 -25.10
N PHE A 160 -0.70 3.23 -25.15
CA PHE A 160 0.01 3.10 -26.41
C PHE A 160 -0.58 1.96 -27.24
N VAL A 161 -1.23 2.32 -28.35
CA VAL A 161 -1.62 1.37 -29.40
C VAL A 161 -0.61 1.54 -30.53
N GLY A 162 0.25 0.54 -30.74
CA GLY A 162 1.21 0.59 -31.84
C GLY A 162 0.50 0.76 -33.18
N GLU A 163 1.13 1.45 -34.14
CA GLU A 163 0.58 1.58 -35.50
C GLU A 163 0.24 0.20 -36.06
N GLY A 164 -1.05 -0.04 -36.29
CA GLY A 164 -1.55 -1.32 -36.76
C GLY A 164 -0.87 -1.75 -38.07
N LYS A 165 -0.34 -2.97 -38.07
CA LYS A 165 -0.16 -3.76 -39.29
C LYS A 165 -1.09 -4.96 -39.21
#